data_AF-A0A517WXV8-F1
#
_entry.id   AF-A0A517WXV8-F1
#
_cell.length_a   1.000
_cell.length_b   1.000
_cell.length_c   1.000
_cell.angle_alpha   90.00
_cell.angle_beta   90.00
_cell.angle_gamma   90.00
#
_symmetry.space_group_name_H-M   'P 1'
#
loop_
_entity.id
_entity.type
_entity.pdbx_description
1 polymer ?
#
loop_
_entity_poly.entity_id
_entity_poly.type
_entity_poly.pdbx_seq_one_letter_code
_entity_poly.pdbx_strand_id
1 'polypeptide(L)' 'MDLLTVVLHEFGHTLGYADLDADEAGHDLMSESLGESLRRLPVIEEAADTSDVDDFFSSIVEGDNPLLN' A
#
# COMPACT_ATOMS: atom_id res chain seq x y z
N MET A 1 -13.66 -0.74 -1.92
CA MET A 1 -12.65 -0.85 -0.85
C MET A 1 -11.77 -2.06 -1.11
N ASP A 2 -10.44 -1.95 -1.03
CA ASP A 2 -9.47 -3.04 -1.22
C ASP A 2 -8.82 -3.52 0.08
N LEU A 3 -8.31 -4.76 0.08
CA LEU A 3 -7.74 -5.40 1.26
C LEU A 3 -6.49 -4.68 1.79
N LEU A 4 -5.63 -4.17 0.91
CA LEU A 4 -4.40 -3.49 1.31
C LEU A 4 -4.72 -2.21 2.11
N THR A 5 -5.74 -1.47 1.68
CA THR A 5 -6.18 -0.25 2.34
C THR A 5 -6.72 -0.56 3.74
N VAL A 6 -7.53 -1.62 3.90
CA VAL A 6 -8.02 -2.04 5.22
C VAL A 6 -6.86 -2.48 6.12
N VAL A 7 -5.95 -3.32 5.61
CA VAL A 7 -4.80 -3.80 6.39
C VAL A 7 -3.96 -2.62 6.88
N LEU A 8 -3.75 -1.60 6.05
CA LEU A 8 -3.00 -0.42 6.44
C LEU A 8 -3.72 0.41 7.53
N HIS A 9 -5.05 0.53 7.47
CA HIS A 9 -5.86 1.18 8.51
C HIS A 9 -5.75 0.45 9.85
N GLU A 10 -5.99 -0.86 9.85
CA GLU A 10 -5.88 -1.70 11.07
C GLU A 10 -4.46 -1.74 11.61
N PHE A 11 -3.45 -1.70 10.72
CA PHE A 11 -2.06 -1.57 11.14
C PHE A 11 -1.81 -0.24 11.87
N GLY A 12 -2.48 0.84 11.46
CA GLY A 12 -2.51 2.09 12.22
C GLY A 12 -2.99 1.90 13.66
N HIS A 13 -4.05 1.13 13.89
CA HIS A 13 -4.50 0.78 15.24
C HIS A 13 -3.46 -0.04 16.01
N THR A 14 -2.77 -0.99 15.36
CA THR A 14 -1.68 -1.73 16.02
C THR A 14 -0.51 -0.83 16.43
N LEU A 15 -0.30 0.28 15.73
CA LEU A 15 0.68 1.31 16.06
C LEU A 15 0.17 2.34 17.08
N GLY A 16 -1.11 2.28 17.46
CA GLY A 16 -1.74 3.16 18.46
C GLY A 16 -2.42 4.40 17.89
N TYR A 17 -2.64 4.48 16.57
CA TYR A 17 -3.45 5.54 15.98
C TYR A 17 -4.94 5.25 16.19
N ALA A 18 -5.69 6.28 16.56
CA ALA A 18 -7.14 6.21 16.71
C ALA A 18 -7.83 6.55 15.39
N ASP A 19 -9.09 6.16 15.30
CA ASP A 19 -9.97 6.61 14.23
C ASP A 19 -10.13 8.13 14.23
N LEU A 20 -10.22 8.68 13.03
CA LEU A 20 -10.56 10.06 12.77
C LEU A 20 -12.02 10.15 12.30
N ASP A 21 -12.71 11.21 12.72
CA ASP A 21 -14.07 11.50 12.25
C ASP A 21 -14.08 11.61 10.72
N ALA A 22 -14.93 10.83 10.06
CA ALA A 22 -15.01 10.77 8.60
C ALA A 22 -15.36 12.12 7.97
N ASP A 23 -16.13 12.97 8.66
CA ASP A 23 -16.52 14.29 8.17
C ASP A 23 -15.33 15.28 8.18
N GLU A 24 -14.33 15.04 9.03
CA GLU A 24 -13.13 15.89 9.18
C GLU A 24 -11.90 15.32 8.45
N ALA A 25 -11.79 13.99 8.36
CA ALA A 25 -10.60 13.26 7.88
C ALA A 25 -10.48 13.21 6.34
N GLY A 26 -11.57 13.42 5.61
CA GLY A 26 -11.57 13.41 4.14
C GLY A 26 -11.14 12.06 3.54
N HIS A 27 -9.91 11.99 3.02
CA HIS A 27 -9.33 10.77 2.41
C HIS A 27 -8.18 10.18 3.26
N ASP A 28 -8.09 10.55 4.53
CA ASP A 28 -7.10 9.97 5.44
C ASP A 28 -7.32 8.47 5.62
N LEU A 29 -6.22 7.74 5.77
CA LEU A 29 -6.22 6.30 5.99
C LEU A 29 -6.84 5.93 7.35
N MET A 30 -6.72 6.79 8.36
CA MET A 30 -7.30 6.57 9.70
C MET A 30 -8.73 7.10 9.83
N SER A 31 -9.38 7.51 8.74
CA SER A 31 -10.81 7.82 8.75
C SER A 31 -11.62 6.60 9.21
N GLU A 32 -12.58 6.80 10.13
CA GLU A 32 -13.48 5.73 10.63
C GLU A 32 -14.30 5.08 9.50
N SER A 33 -14.43 5.76 8.37
CA SER A 33 -15.02 5.22 7.14
C SER A 33 -14.05 5.35 5.98
N LEU A 34 -13.91 4.27 5.23
CA LEU A 34 -12.99 4.21 4.10
C LEU A 34 -13.75 4.10 2.78
N GLY A 35 -13.43 5.03 1.86
CA GLY A 35 -14.03 5.12 0.53
C GLY A 35 -13.45 4.11 -0.49
N GLU A 36 -13.63 4.43 -1.77
CA GLU A 36 -13.00 3.64 -2.84
C GLU A 36 -11.47 3.76 -2.80
N SER A 37 -10.81 2.60 -2.86
CA SER A 37 -9.35 2.53 -2.83
C SER A 37 -8.74 2.80 -4.21
N LEU A 38 -7.65 3.56 -4.25
CA LEU A 38 -6.88 3.84 -5.45
C LEU A 38 -5.45 3.33 -5.30
N ARG A 39 -5.10 2.28 -6.05
CA ARG A 39 -3.72 1.80 -6.16
C ARG A 39 -2.99 2.59 -7.23
N ARG A 40 -2.08 3.46 -6.81
CA ARG A 40 -1.20 4.21 -7.71
C ARG A 40 0.08 3.44 -7.92
N LEU A 41 0.31 3.03 -9.15
CA LEU A 41 1.64 2.58 -9.56
C LEU A 41 2.53 3.82 -9.72
N PRO A 42 3.79 3.77 -9.24
CA PRO A 42 4.71 4.88 -9.47
C PRO A 42 4.82 5.11 -10.99
N VAL A 43 4.56 6.34 -11.42
CA VAL A 43 4.95 6.80 -12.76
C VAL A 43 6.42 7.17 -12.63
N ILE A 44 7.28 6.22 -12.97
CA ILE A 44 8.72 6.45 -12.93
C ILE A 44 9.06 7.22 -14.21
N GLU A 45 9.33 8.52 -14.10
CA GLU A 45 9.65 9.38 -15.26
C GLU A 45 10.95 8.95 -15.99
N GLU A 46 11.78 8.12 -15.34
CA GLU A 46 12.94 7.42 -15.92
C GLU A 46 12.74 5.90 -16.10
N ALA A 47 11.53 5.33 -15.92
CA ALA A 47 11.31 3.92 -16.27
C ALA A 47 11.05 3.80 -17.77
N ALA A 48 12.15 3.73 -18.51
CA ALA A 48 12.15 2.85 -19.68
C ALA A 48 12.01 1.37 -19.26
N ASP A 49 12.30 1.02 -17.99
CA ASP A 49 12.16 -0.35 -17.46
C ASP A 49 11.27 -0.38 -16.21
N THR A 50 10.00 -0.75 -16.42
CA THR A 50 9.12 -1.24 -15.35
C THR A 50 9.45 -2.69 -14.97
N SER A 51 10.37 -3.32 -15.71
CA SER A 51 10.86 -4.67 -15.47
C SER A 51 11.47 -4.82 -14.09
N ASP A 52 12.19 -3.84 -13.54
CA ASP A 52 12.88 -4.01 -12.26
C ASP A 52 11.93 -4.32 -11.09
N VAL A 53 10.74 -3.72 -11.11
CA VAL A 53 9.71 -3.98 -10.09
C VAL A 53 9.05 -5.33 -10.33
N ASP A 54 8.72 -5.65 -11.58
CA ASP A 54 8.10 -6.92 -11.93
C ASP A 54 9.06 -8.11 -11.74
N ASP A 55 10.34 -7.94 -12.03
CA ASP A 55 11.41 -8.91 -11.83
C ASP A 55 11.70 -9.12 -10.34
N PHE A 56 11.63 -8.06 -9.53
CA PHE A 56 11.72 -8.20 -8.07
C PHE A 56 10.58 -9.07 -7.51
N PHE A 57 9.33 -8.84 -7.91
CA PHE A 57 8.23 -9.67 -7.43
C PHE A 57 8.23 -11.08 -8.06
N SER A 58 8.71 -11.21 -9.30
CA SER A 58 8.84 -12.51 -9.98
C SER A 58 9.91 -13.39 -9.33
N SER A 59 11.06 -12.83 -8.96
CA SER A 59 12.12 -13.56 -8.25
C SER A 59 11.66 -14.07 -6.87
N ILE A 60 10.88 -13.26 -6.14
CA ILE A 60 10.26 -13.71 -4.87
C ILE A 60 9.30 -14.88 -5.10
N VAL A 61 8.50 -14.85 -6.17
CA VAL A 61 7.59 -15.96 -6.54
C VAL A 61 8.38 -17.22 -6.89
N GLU A 62 9.54 -17.07 -7.51
CA GLU A 62 10.48 -18.17 -7.82
C GLU A 62 11.26 -18.66 -6.59
N GLY A 63 11.07 -18.03 -5.43
CA GLY A 63 11.69 -18.41 -4.16
C GLY A 63 13.05 -17.77 -3.90
N ASP A 64 13.50 -16.86 -4.76
CA ASP A 64 14.74 -16.10 -4.60
C ASP A 64 14.39 -14.69 -4.09
N ASN A 65 14.48 -14.47 -2.77
CA ASN A 65 14.22 -13.14 -2.20
C ASN A 65 15.54 -12.34 -2.16
N PRO A 66 15.73 -11.36 -3.05
CA PRO A 66 17.00 -10.62 -3.16
C PRO A 66 17.32 -9.77 -1.92
N LEU A 67 16.39 -9.63 -0.97
CA LEU A 67 16.59 -8.91 0.29
C LEU A 67 17.07 -9.81 1.45
N LEU A 68 17.08 -11.13 1.28
CA LEU A 68 17.37 -12.09 2.34
C LEU A 68 18.72 -12.82 2.15
N ASN A 69 19.69 -12.18 1.49
CA ASN A 69 21.08 -12.66 1.43
C ASN A 69 21.64 -13.04 2.81
#